data_AF-G0W885-F1
#
_entry.id   AF-G0W885-F1
#
_cell.length_a   1.000
_cell.length_b   1.000
_cell.length_c   1.000
_cell.angle_alpha   90.00
_cell.angle_beta   90.00
_cell.angle_gamma   90.00
#
_symmetry.space_group_name_H-M   'P 1'
#
loop_
_entity.id
_entity.type
_entity.pdbx_description
1 polymer ?
#
loop_
_entity_poly.entity_id
_entity_poly.type
_entity_poly.pdbx_seq_one_letter_code
_entity_poly.pdbx_strand_id
1 'polypeptide(L)'
;MPGEIETTYFDSLSEQEQHLQENYSCIKDIFKTLKQLKNKDATDDELKQNLDNLSIYYRDLTRSSIDLKYNKYQTREIQLSHLDKISNEAQTFKRKHKTIYLREYVNTTESINGKSLEYINLLQRLSVDLVRQIEISDPNVSKINVDGWNPPKKIQVLLDKFGEPDADTRELKIQVQRYLDDIKMSRAKYSLENKYSLQEKLSEVTKAVNQWRAEWDNIEMMLFGDGSNSMKNMLANVESIKSKLEEEAKAESKEEEGEGEGNDVEMT
;
A
#
# COMPACT_ATOMS: atom_id res chain seq x y z
N MET A 1 10.10 -63.22 41.57
CA MET A 1 9.28 -62.13 42.15
C MET A 1 8.14 -61.90 41.17
N PRO A 2 6.91 -62.28 41.51
CA PRO A 2 5.76 -62.06 40.63
C PRO A 2 5.59 -60.54 40.42
N GLY A 3 5.42 -60.14 39.18
CA GLY A 3 5.34 -58.73 38.79
C GLY A 3 4.15 -58.06 39.47
N GLU A 4 4.43 -57.02 40.25
CA GLU A 4 3.44 -56.06 40.68
C GLU A 4 2.83 -55.46 39.40
N ILE A 5 1.57 -55.79 39.13
CA ILE A 5 0.79 -55.09 38.13
C ILE A 5 0.70 -53.65 38.66
N GLU A 6 1.47 -52.73 38.09
CA GLU A 6 1.33 -51.30 38.41
C GLU A 6 -0.10 -50.92 38.08
N THR A 7 -0.94 -50.79 39.12
CA THR A 7 -2.30 -50.31 38.99
C THR A 7 -2.23 -48.92 38.39
N THR A 8 -2.69 -48.77 37.15
CA THR A 8 -2.66 -47.47 36.50
C THR A 8 -3.72 -46.56 37.12
N TYR A 9 -3.54 -45.24 36.96
CA TYR A 9 -4.56 -44.29 37.41
C TYR A 9 -5.94 -44.59 36.79
N PHE A 10 -5.94 -45.09 35.56
CA PHE A 10 -7.15 -45.50 34.86
C PHE A 10 -7.82 -46.74 35.48
N ASP A 11 -7.03 -47.74 35.89
CA ASP A 11 -7.57 -48.95 36.54
C ASP A 11 -8.21 -48.62 37.89
N SER A 12 -7.56 -47.75 38.68
CA SER A 12 -8.09 -47.31 39.97
C SER A 12 -9.36 -46.46 39.84
N LEU A 13 -9.48 -45.65 38.78
CA LEU A 13 -10.72 -44.93 38.48
C LEU A 13 -11.86 -45.89 38.11
N SER A 14 -11.56 -46.95 37.37
CA SER A 14 -12.55 -47.96 36.97
C SER A 14 -13.05 -48.77 38.18
N GLU A 15 -12.15 -49.11 39.10
CA GLU A 15 -12.48 -49.74 40.38
C GLU A 15 -13.33 -48.82 41.27
N GLN A 16 -13.02 -47.52 41.31
CA GLN A 16 -13.84 -46.54 42.02
C GLN A 16 -15.27 -46.42 41.43
N GLU A 17 -15.41 -46.49 40.11
CA GLU A 17 -16.72 -46.48 39.44
C GLU A 17 -17.55 -47.73 39.79
N GLN A 18 -16.90 -48.90 39.84
CA GLN A 18 -17.57 -50.14 40.26
C GLN A 18 -18.13 -50.01 41.68
N HIS A 19 -17.33 -49.54 42.64
CA HIS A 19 -17.80 -49.35 44.02
C HIS A 19 -18.85 -48.26 44.16
N LEU A 20 -18.82 -47.24 43.30
CA LEU A 20 -19.87 -46.22 43.25
C LEU A 20 -21.21 -46.82 42.78
N GLN A 21 -21.16 -47.72 41.79
CA GLN A 21 -22.35 -48.40 41.27
C GLN A 21 -22.96 -49.36 42.30
N GLU A 22 -22.12 -50.11 43.02
CA GLU A 22 -22.53 -50.96 44.15
C GLU A 22 -23.13 -50.12 45.28
N ASN A 23 -22.56 -48.95 45.58
CA ASN A 23 -23.12 -48.05 46.58
C ASN A 23 -24.49 -47.51 46.16
N TYR A 24 -24.63 -47.13 44.89
CA TYR A 24 -25.87 -46.60 44.34
C TYR A 24 -27.01 -47.63 44.35
N SER A 25 -26.72 -48.90 44.04
CA SER A 25 -27.72 -49.98 44.10
C SER A 25 -28.21 -50.20 45.55
N CYS A 26 -27.31 -50.28 46.53
CA CYS A 26 -27.69 -50.40 47.95
C CYS A 26 -28.54 -49.22 48.43
N ILE A 27 -28.20 -47.99 48.05
CA ILE A 27 -28.99 -46.79 48.39
C ILE A 27 -30.40 -46.88 47.79
N LYS A 28 -30.51 -47.33 46.53
CA LYS A 28 -31.80 -47.48 45.84
C LYS A 28 -32.70 -48.50 46.53
N ASP A 29 -32.12 -49.61 46.98
CA ASP A 29 -32.84 -50.66 47.70
C ASP A 29 -33.29 -50.21 49.10
N ILE A 30 -32.47 -49.43 49.81
CA ILE A 30 -32.87 -48.76 51.06
C ILE A 30 -34.04 -47.80 50.80
N PHE A 31 -33.95 -46.94 49.79
CA PHE A 31 -35.04 -46.01 49.46
C PHE A 31 -36.34 -46.74 49.08
N LYS A 32 -36.25 -47.88 48.39
CA LYS A 32 -37.41 -48.70 48.06
C LYS A 32 -38.04 -49.28 49.33
N THR A 33 -37.22 -49.82 50.23
CA THR A 33 -37.66 -50.38 51.52
C THR A 33 -38.27 -49.29 52.42
N LEU A 34 -37.65 -48.11 52.50
CA LEU A 34 -38.19 -46.96 53.24
C LEU A 34 -39.51 -46.44 52.66
N LYS A 35 -39.69 -46.47 51.34
CA LYS A 35 -40.97 -46.14 50.70
C LYS A 35 -42.06 -47.16 51.02
N GLN A 36 -41.71 -48.45 51.07
CA GLN A 36 -42.64 -49.52 51.46
C GLN A 36 -43.04 -49.41 52.93
N LEU A 37 -42.10 -49.07 53.82
CA LEU A 37 -42.38 -48.80 55.25
C LEU A 37 -43.27 -47.58 55.49
N LYS A 38 -43.28 -46.62 54.56
CA LYS A 38 -44.15 -45.43 54.63
C LYS A 38 -45.59 -45.73 54.16
N ASN A 39 -45.84 -46.87 53.52
CA ASN A 39 -47.15 -47.16 52.94
C ASN A 39 -48.16 -47.53 54.03
N LYS A 40 -49.30 -46.84 54.08
CA LYS A 40 -50.29 -46.97 55.16
C LYS A 40 -51.16 -48.23 55.07
N ASP A 41 -51.08 -48.94 53.94
CA ASP A 41 -51.87 -50.14 53.65
C ASP A 41 -51.05 -51.45 53.81
N ALA A 42 -49.86 -51.39 54.42
CA ALA A 42 -48.98 -52.54 54.58
C ALA A 42 -49.34 -53.38 55.82
N THR A 43 -49.20 -54.70 55.72
CA THR A 43 -49.49 -55.65 56.81
C THR A 43 -48.37 -55.59 57.86
N ASP A 44 -48.67 -55.75 59.16
CA ASP A 44 -47.67 -55.69 60.25
C ASP A 44 -46.51 -56.68 60.05
N ASP A 45 -46.77 -57.86 59.48
CA ASP A 45 -45.73 -58.84 59.14
C ASP A 45 -44.81 -58.38 58.00
N GLU A 46 -45.35 -57.64 57.01
CA GLU A 46 -44.57 -57.04 55.93
C GLU A 46 -43.73 -55.86 56.43
N LEU A 47 -44.25 -55.09 57.39
CA LEU A 47 -43.51 -54.02 58.05
C LEU A 47 -42.31 -54.57 58.84
N LYS A 48 -42.52 -55.67 59.58
CA LYS A 48 -41.44 -56.33 60.33
C LYS A 48 -40.37 -56.90 59.41
N GLN A 49 -40.76 -57.56 58.32
CA GLN A 49 -39.82 -58.08 57.33
C GLN A 49 -39.03 -56.96 56.62
N ASN A 50 -39.68 -55.84 56.32
CA ASN A 50 -39.01 -54.68 55.73
C ASN A 50 -38.05 -53.98 56.72
N LEU A 51 -38.33 -54.00 58.03
CA LEU A 51 -37.41 -53.52 59.06
C LEU A 51 -36.17 -54.41 59.18
N ASP A 52 -36.34 -55.73 59.12
CA ASP A 52 -35.21 -56.67 59.14
C ASP A 52 -34.35 -56.53 57.87
N ASN A 53 -34.98 -56.42 56.69
CA ASN A 53 -34.27 -56.15 55.43
C ASN A 53 -33.54 -54.80 55.44
N LEU A 54 -34.13 -53.75 56.04
CA LEU A 54 -33.50 -52.45 56.17
C LEU A 54 -32.20 -52.52 57.00
N SER A 55 -32.18 -53.33 58.06
CA SER A 55 -30.98 -53.53 58.88
C SER A 55 -29.83 -54.18 58.09
N ILE A 56 -30.16 -55.13 57.21
CA ILE A 56 -29.19 -55.81 56.33
C ILE A 56 -28.66 -54.82 55.28
N TYR A 57 -29.56 -54.12 54.59
CA TYR A 57 -29.16 -53.14 53.58
C TYR A 57 -28.35 -51.97 54.15
N TYR A 58 -28.64 -51.55 55.39
CA TYR A 58 -27.86 -50.52 56.08
C TYR A 58 -26.43 -50.99 56.37
N ARG A 59 -26.25 -52.25 56.78
CA ARG A 59 -24.91 -52.83 56.98
C ARG A 59 -24.14 -52.92 55.67
N ASP A 60 -24.80 -53.33 54.59
CA ASP A 60 -24.16 -53.46 53.29
C ASP A 60 -23.80 -52.09 52.69
N LEU A 61 -24.65 -51.07 52.91
CA LEU A 61 -24.35 -49.69 52.55
C LEU A 61 -23.13 -49.13 53.30
N THR A 62 -23.03 -49.38 54.60
CA THR A 62 -21.89 -48.88 55.39
C THR A 62 -20.58 -49.54 54.94
N ARG A 63 -20.59 -50.84 54.63
CA ARG A 63 -19.45 -51.54 54.03
C ARG A 63 -19.06 -50.95 52.67
N SER A 64 -20.00 -50.86 51.73
CA SER A 64 -19.76 -50.28 50.40
C SER A 64 -19.27 -48.83 50.48
N SER A 65 -19.77 -48.03 51.44
CA SER A 65 -19.30 -46.66 51.65
C SER A 65 -17.86 -46.58 52.18
N ILE A 66 -17.42 -47.55 52.97
CA ILE A 66 -16.02 -47.64 53.44
C ILE A 66 -15.12 -47.97 52.25
N ASP A 67 -15.51 -48.96 51.44
CA ASP A 67 -14.76 -49.39 50.26
C ASP A 67 -14.62 -48.25 49.22
N LEU A 68 -15.70 -47.47 49.00
CA LEU A 68 -15.67 -46.31 48.11
C LEU A 68 -14.72 -45.20 48.62
N LYS A 69 -14.69 -44.96 49.94
CA LYS A 69 -13.78 -43.97 50.55
C LYS A 69 -12.33 -44.43 50.46
N TYR A 70 -12.08 -45.71 50.73
CA TYR A 70 -10.74 -46.30 50.62
C TYR A 70 -10.21 -46.16 49.19
N ASN A 71 -11.00 -46.56 48.19
CA ASN A 71 -10.62 -46.42 46.79
C ASN A 71 -10.40 -44.97 46.37
N LYS A 72 -11.21 -44.02 46.84
CA LYS A 72 -10.97 -42.59 46.57
C LYS A 72 -9.59 -42.13 47.04
N TYR A 73 -9.14 -42.56 48.22
CA TYR A 73 -7.79 -42.21 48.71
C TYR A 73 -6.70 -42.90 47.88
N GLN A 74 -6.90 -44.17 47.53
CA GLN A 74 -5.98 -44.92 46.68
C GLN A 74 -5.85 -44.32 45.28
N THR A 75 -6.95 -43.97 44.62
CA THR A 75 -6.97 -43.31 43.30
C THR A 75 -6.23 -41.97 43.35
N ARG A 76 -6.39 -41.21 44.44
CA ARG A 76 -5.67 -39.95 44.63
C ARG A 76 -4.16 -40.16 44.77
N GLU A 77 -3.73 -41.18 45.49
CA GLU A 77 -2.31 -41.49 45.66
C GLU A 77 -1.67 -41.97 44.35
N ILE A 78 -2.40 -42.80 43.59
CA ILE A 78 -1.96 -43.24 42.26
C ILE A 78 -1.87 -42.07 41.28
N GLN A 79 -2.80 -41.09 41.35
CA GLN A 79 -2.72 -39.87 40.54
C GLN A 79 -1.45 -39.06 40.83
N LEU A 80 -1.14 -38.86 42.11
CA LEU A 80 0.02 -38.09 42.54
C LEU A 80 1.32 -38.77 42.10
N SER A 81 1.43 -40.08 42.32
CA SER A 81 2.60 -40.85 41.89
C SER A 81 2.76 -40.90 40.36
N HIS A 82 1.66 -40.91 39.59
CA HIS A 82 1.71 -40.85 38.12
C HIS A 82 2.22 -39.50 37.58
N LEU A 83 1.88 -38.37 38.22
CA LEU A 83 2.41 -37.06 37.84
C LEU A 83 3.94 -36.98 38.03
N ASP A 84 4.44 -37.55 39.12
CA ASP A 84 5.87 -37.64 39.38
C ASP A 84 6.56 -38.55 38.35
N LYS A 85 5.92 -39.65 37.97
CA LYS A 85 6.40 -40.54 36.88
C LYS A 85 6.51 -39.80 35.55
N ILE A 86 5.50 -39.01 35.13
CA ILE A 86 5.57 -38.23 33.86
C ILE A 86 6.76 -37.26 33.87
N SER A 87 7.01 -36.58 34.99
CA SER A 87 8.16 -35.68 35.13
C SER A 87 9.49 -36.43 34.99
N ASN A 88 9.60 -37.59 35.63
CA ASN A 88 10.78 -38.46 35.56
C ASN A 88 10.92 -39.12 34.18
N GLU A 89 9.82 -39.43 33.49
CA GLU A 89 9.79 -39.92 32.11
C GLU A 89 10.29 -38.87 31.14
N ALA A 90 9.88 -37.61 31.27
CA ALA A 90 10.42 -36.51 30.47
C ALA A 90 11.94 -36.35 30.67
N GLN A 91 12.43 -36.53 31.90
CA GLN A 91 13.87 -36.51 32.20
C GLN A 91 14.61 -37.73 31.64
N THR A 92 14.02 -38.92 31.66
CA THR A 92 14.63 -40.13 31.08
C THR A 92 14.55 -40.14 29.55
N PHE A 93 13.51 -39.56 28.95
CA PHE A 93 13.38 -39.33 27.52
C PHE A 93 14.52 -38.44 27.00
N LYS A 94 14.85 -37.38 27.74
CA LYS A 94 16.01 -36.51 27.49
C LYS A 94 17.35 -37.27 27.52
N ARG A 95 17.45 -38.37 28.28
CA ARG A 95 18.67 -39.21 28.39
C ARG A 95 18.74 -40.30 27.31
N LYS A 96 17.59 -40.86 26.89
CA LYS A 96 17.52 -41.99 25.95
C LYS A 96 17.62 -41.58 24.48
N HIS A 97 17.12 -40.38 24.12
CA HIS A 97 17.14 -39.91 22.74
C HIS A 97 18.30 -38.94 22.50
N LYS A 98 19.07 -39.17 21.43
CA LYS A 98 20.16 -38.27 21.01
C LYS A 98 19.58 -36.90 20.65
N THR A 99 19.76 -35.93 21.55
CA THR A 99 19.29 -34.54 21.41
C THR A 99 20.05 -33.71 20.37
N ILE A 100 21.07 -34.29 19.71
CA ILE A 100 21.97 -33.58 18.79
C ILE A 100 21.17 -33.04 17.60
N TYR A 101 20.34 -33.88 16.96
CA TYR A 101 19.50 -33.47 15.83
C TYR A 101 18.36 -32.53 16.23
N LEU A 102 17.85 -32.65 17.47
CA LEU A 102 16.82 -31.74 17.98
C LEU A 102 17.39 -30.33 18.18
N ARG A 103 18.63 -30.22 18.69
CA ARG A 103 19.31 -28.93 18.82
C ARG A 103 19.59 -28.31 17.46
N GLU A 104 20.06 -29.10 16.49
CA GLU A 104 20.27 -28.62 15.12
C GLU A 104 18.96 -28.17 14.47
N TYR A 105 17.87 -28.92 14.65
CA TYR A 105 16.54 -28.55 14.18
C TYR A 105 16.02 -27.25 14.81
N VAL A 106 16.15 -27.11 16.13
CA VAL A 106 15.73 -25.87 16.82
C VAL A 106 16.57 -24.69 16.33
N ASN A 107 17.91 -24.85 16.27
CA ASN A 107 18.81 -23.79 15.79
C ASN A 107 18.52 -23.39 14.33
N THR A 108 18.26 -24.35 13.45
CA THR A 108 17.93 -24.07 12.05
C THR A 108 16.58 -23.38 11.94
N THR A 109 15.58 -23.81 12.71
CA THR A 109 14.26 -23.16 12.75
C THR A 109 14.35 -21.73 13.29
N GLU A 110 15.08 -21.51 14.37
CA GLU A 110 15.33 -20.16 14.91
C GLU A 110 16.10 -19.28 13.93
N SER A 111 17.11 -19.84 13.25
CA SER A 111 17.87 -19.11 12.23
C SER A 111 17.01 -18.74 11.02
N ILE A 112 16.16 -19.65 10.55
CA ILE A 112 15.21 -19.38 9.47
C ILE A 112 14.26 -18.27 9.90
N ASN A 113 13.66 -18.39 11.09
CA ASN A 113 12.72 -17.38 11.58
C ASN A 113 13.37 -16.00 11.71
N GLY A 114 14.59 -15.93 12.27
CA GLY A 114 15.35 -14.69 12.37
C GLY A 114 15.61 -14.05 11.00
N LYS A 115 16.08 -14.84 10.02
CA LYS A 115 16.35 -14.36 8.66
C LYS A 115 15.07 -13.98 7.91
N SER A 116 13.97 -14.69 8.11
CA SER A 116 12.68 -14.35 7.51
C SER A 116 12.15 -13.01 8.02
N LEU A 117 12.26 -12.76 9.32
CA LEU A 117 11.89 -11.47 9.91
C LEU A 117 12.80 -10.34 9.40
N GLU A 118 14.10 -10.59 9.29
CA GLU A 118 15.05 -9.63 8.71
C GLU A 118 14.69 -9.31 7.24
N TYR A 119 14.40 -10.33 6.43
CA TYR A 119 14.00 -10.17 5.04
C TYR A 119 12.72 -9.34 4.87
N ILE A 120 11.67 -9.64 5.66
CA ILE A 120 10.42 -8.85 5.64
C ILE A 120 10.70 -7.39 6.02
N ASN A 121 11.54 -7.16 7.02
CA ASN A 121 11.91 -5.82 7.46
C ASN A 121 12.68 -5.05 6.38
N LEU A 122 13.57 -5.74 5.65
CA LEU A 122 14.32 -5.19 4.51
C LEU A 122 13.42 -4.77 3.35
N LEU A 123 12.32 -5.48 3.10
CA LEU A 123 11.41 -5.18 2.00
C LEU A 123 10.53 -3.95 2.22
N GLN A 124 10.17 -3.62 3.47
CA GLN A 124 9.17 -2.59 3.74
C GLN A 124 9.71 -1.40 4.54
N ARG A 125 10.40 -1.65 5.66
CA ARG A 125 10.80 -0.58 6.58
C ARG A 125 12.20 -0.05 6.27
N LEU A 126 13.08 -0.92 5.79
CA LEU A 126 14.44 -0.57 5.39
C LEU A 126 14.60 -0.52 3.87
N SER A 127 13.48 -0.52 3.13
CA SER A 127 13.53 -0.36 1.68
C SER A 127 14.03 1.04 1.33
N VAL A 128 14.80 1.10 0.25
CA VAL A 128 15.32 2.35 -0.29
C VAL A 128 14.77 2.50 -1.70
N ASP A 129 13.95 3.53 -1.88
CA ASP A 129 13.34 3.84 -3.16
C ASP A 129 14.25 4.71 -4.04
N LEU A 130 13.92 4.77 -5.33
CA LEU A 130 14.56 5.69 -6.27
C LEU A 130 14.20 7.14 -5.96
N VAL A 131 15.12 8.05 -6.28
CA VAL A 131 14.85 9.49 -6.24
C VAL A 131 13.79 9.83 -7.28
N ARG A 132 12.67 10.42 -6.84
CA ARG A 132 11.54 10.81 -7.69
C ARG A 132 11.82 12.14 -8.39
N GLN A 133 12.57 12.11 -9.50
CA GLN A 133 12.69 13.26 -10.41
C GLN A 133 11.49 13.24 -11.38
N ILE A 134 10.59 14.21 -11.24
CA ILE A 134 9.34 14.27 -12.02
C ILE A 134 9.48 15.32 -13.13
N GLU A 135 9.38 14.85 -14.37
CA GLU A 135 9.31 15.69 -15.58
C GLU A 135 8.08 15.22 -16.37
N ILE A 136 7.12 16.12 -16.60
CA ILE A 136 5.87 15.82 -17.32
C ILE A 136 5.90 16.52 -18.67
N SER A 137 5.71 15.75 -19.74
CA SER A 137 5.68 16.28 -21.11
C SER A 137 4.30 16.85 -21.51
N ASP A 138 3.22 16.47 -20.82
CA ASP A 138 1.86 16.94 -21.12
C ASP A 138 1.61 18.32 -20.51
N PRO A 139 1.36 19.35 -21.34
CA PRO A 139 1.09 20.71 -20.86
C PRO A 139 -0.24 20.85 -20.11
N ASN A 140 -1.16 19.89 -20.21
CA ASN A 140 -2.48 19.97 -19.58
C ASN A 140 -2.51 19.54 -18.11
N VAL A 141 -1.43 18.95 -17.60
CA VAL A 141 -1.36 18.44 -16.22
C VAL A 141 -0.90 19.56 -15.28
N SER A 142 -1.85 20.16 -14.56
CA SER A 142 -1.57 21.23 -13.58
C SER A 142 -1.31 20.74 -12.15
N LYS A 143 -1.73 19.50 -11.83
CA LYS A 143 -1.53 18.88 -10.52
C LYS A 143 -0.76 17.56 -10.68
N ILE A 144 0.33 17.44 -9.94
CA ILE A 144 1.22 16.29 -10.01
C ILE A 144 0.92 15.38 -8.82
N ASN A 145 0.51 14.14 -9.11
CA ASN A 145 0.46 13.09 -8.09
C ASN A 145 1.87 12.49 -7.94
N VAL A 146 2.52 12.78 -6.83
CA VAL A 146 3.90 12.35 -6.53
C VAL A 146 3.99 10.84 -6.29
N ASP A 147 2.89 10.20 -5.86
CA ASP A 147 2.85 8.76 -5.58
C ASP A 147 2.53 7.90 -6.81
N GLY A 148 1.99 8.50 -7.87
CA GLY A 148 1.78 7.83 -9.16
C GLY A 148 3.00 7.84 -10.09
N TRP A 149 4.15 8.29 -9.59
CA TRP A 149 5.37 8.36 -10.40
C TRP A 149 5.97 6.97 -10.63
N ASN A 150 6.25 6.66 -11.90
CA ASN A 150 6.90 5.42 -12.30
C ASN A 150 8.28 5.70 -12.92
N PRO A 151 9.28 4.85 -12.65
CA PRO A 151 10.58 4.99 -13.27
C PRO A 151 10.53 4.75 -14.78
N PRO A 152 11.51 5.26 -15.56
CA PRO A 152 11.60 4.97 -16.98
C PRO A 152 11.66 3.45 -17.26
N LYS A 153 10.93 2.99 -18.28
CA LYS A 153 10.83 1.55 -18.62
C LYS A 153 12.19 0.84 -18.75
N LYS A 154 13.21 1.52 -19.28
CA LYS A 154 14.55 0.96 -19.46
C LYS A 154 15.23 0.62 -18.13
N ILE A 155 15.13 1.49 -17.11
CA ILE A 155 15.71 1.20 -15.80
C ILE A 155 14.86 0.21 -15.02
N GLN A 156 13.53 0.23 -15.19
CA GLN A 156 12.65 -0.75 -14.57
C GLN A 156 13.00 -2.17 -15.01
N VAL A 157 13.16 -2.41 -16.30
CA VAL A 157 13.58 -3.73 -16.83
C VAL A 157 14.94 -4.17 -16.30
N LEU A 158 15.88 -3.23 -16.10
CA LEU A 158 17.18 -3.55 -15.49
C LEU A 158 17.06 -3.90 -14.01
N LEU A 159 16.18 -3.22 -13.28
CA LEU A 159 15.92 -3.47 -11.86
C LEU A 159 15.14 -4.77 -11.63
N ASP A 160 14.18 -5.10 -12.49
CA ASP A 160 13.39 -6.33 -12.40
C ASP A 160 14.28 -7.58 -12.51
N LYS A 161 15.35 -7.51 -13.32
CA LYS A 161 16.36 -8.58 -13.42
C LYS A 161 17.13 -8.85 -12.13
N PHE A 162 17.20 -7.91 -11.19
CA PHE A 162 17.82 -8.18 -9.87
C PHE A 162 16.95 -9.12 -9.02
N GLY A 163 15.66 -9.28 -9.35
CA GLY A 163 14.78 -10.25 -8.70
C GLY A 163 14.86 -11.66 -9.28
N GLU A 164 15.58 -11.87 -10.39
CA GLU A 164 15.70 -13.17 -11.03
C GLU A 164 16.75 -14.04 -10.30
N PRO A 165 16.46 -15.33 -10.05
CA PRO A 165 17.33 -16.21 -9.26
C PRO A 165 18.68 -16.51 -9.91
N ASP A 166 18.76 -16.44 -11.25
CA ASP A 166 19.94 -16.81 -12.04
C ASP A 166 20.81 -15.60 -12.45
N ALA A 167 20.43 -14.38 -12.04
CA ALA A 167 21.10 -13.18 -12.54
C ALA A 167 22.43 -12.87 -11.81
N ASP A 168 23.49 -12.63 -12.57
CA ASP A 168 24.76 -12.16 -12.00
C ASP A 168 24.66 -10.68 -11.61
N THR A 169 24.63 -10.44 -10.30
CA THR A 169 24.62 -9.09 -9.70
C THR A 169 25.76 -8.20 -10.19
N ARG A 170 26.91 -8.76 -10.59
CA ARG A 170 28.05 -7.97 -11.10
C ARG A 170 27.79 -7.47 -12.50
N GLU A 171 27.27 -8.32 -13.38
CA GLU A 171 26.93 -7.93 -14.74
C GLU A 171 25.82 -6.88 -14.74
N LEU A 172 24.78 -7.08 -13.91
CA LEU A 172 23.70 -6.11 -13.76
C LEU A 172 24.21 -4.75 -13.27
N LYS A 173 25.16 -4.71 -12.33
CA LYS A 173 25.79 -3.45 -11.89
C LYS A 173 26.49 -2.72 -13.05
N ILE A 174 27.19 -3.45 -13.91
CA ILE A 174 27.84 -2.88 -15.10
C ILE A 174 26.79 -2.33 -16.07
N GLN A 175 25.69 -3.04 -16.29
CA GLN A 175 24.60 -2.58 -17.17
C GLN A 175 23.95 -1.30 -16.62
N VAL A 176 23.70 -1.23 -15.31
CA VAL A 176 23.19 -0.02 -14.66
C VAL A 176 24.18 1.14 -14.78
N GLN A 177 25.47 0.89 -14.59
CA GLN A 177 26.49 1.94 -14.70
C GLN A 177 26.58 2.49 -16.13
N ARG A 178 26.57 1.63 -17.14
CA ARG A 178 26.53 2.04 -18.55
C ARG A 178 25.28 2.89 -18.84
N TYR A 179 24.12 2.45 -18.36
CA TYR A 179 22.88 3.21 -18.51
C TYR A 179 22.96 4.61 -17.87
N LEU A 180 23.56 4.73 -16.68
CA LEU A 180 23.77 6.02 -16.02
C LEU A 180 24.73 6.91 -16.81
N ASP A 181 25.80 6.36 -17.37
CA ASP A 181 26.75 7.12 -18.18
C ASP A 181 26.13 7.57 -19.52
N ASP A 182 25.30 6.73 -20.15
CA ASP A 182 24.54 7.09 -21.35
C ASP A 182 23.57 8.26 -21.08
N ILE A 183 22.91 8.29 -19.91
CA ILE A 183 22.05 9.40 -19.51
C ILE A 183 22.87 10.69 -19.32
N LYS A 184 24.01 10.61 -18.62
CA LYS A 184 24.88 11.78 -18.40
C LYS A 184 25.34 12.35 -19.74
N MET A 185 25.80 11.49 -20.65
CA MET A 185 26.29 11.90 -21.96
C MET A 185 25.18 12.50 -22.82
N SER A 186 23.98 11.90 -22.81
CA SER A 186 22.82 12.41 -23.53
C SER A 186 22.38 13.78 -23.01
N ARG A 187 22.24 13.93 -21.69
CA ARG A 187 21.88 15.21 -21.05
C ARG A 187 22.93 16.30 -21.35
N ALA A 188 24.21 15.96 -21.26
CA ALA A 188 25.29 16.89 -21.57
C ALA A 188 25.26 17.34 -23.04
N LYS A 189 25.07 16.39 -23.97
CA LYS A 189 24.96 16.68 -25.40
C LYS A 189 23.82 17.66 -25.69
N TYR A 190 22.60 17.35 -25.25
CA TYR A 190 21.44 18.21 -25.50
C TYR A 190 21.54 19.56 -24.78
N SER A 191 22.11 19.62 -23.58
CA SER A 191 22.34 20.88 -22.88
C SER A 191 23.33 21.79 -23.60
N LEU A 192 24.41 21.23 -24.15
CA LEU A 192 25.40 21.98 -24.91
C LEU A 192 24.82 22.47 -26.24
N GLU A 193 24.11 21.60 -26.96
CA GLU A 193 23.45 21.96 -28.22
C GLU A 193 22.42 23.07 -28.02
N ASN A 194 21.60 22.98 -26.97
CA ASN A 194 20.61 24.01 -26.66
C ASN A 194 21.26 25.36 -26.33
N LYS A 195 22.31 25.34 -25.49
CA LYS A 195 22.99 26.57 -25.06
C LYS A 195 23.79 27.24 -26.17
N TYR A 196 24.50 26.48 -26.99
CA TYR A 196 25.43 27.07 -27.96
C TYR A 196 24.84 27.16 -29.36
N SER A 197 24.08 26.16 -29.83
CA SER A 197 23.53 26.19 -31.19
C SER A 197 22.15 26.86 -31.25
N LEU A 198 21.21 26.45 -30.39
CA LEU A 198 19.84 26.97 -30.46
C LEU A 198 19.76 28.41 -29.96
N GLN A 199 20.46 28.76 -28.88
CA GLN A 199 20.46 30.13 -28.37
C GLN A 199 21.08 31.13 -29.36
N GLU A 200 22.16 30.75 -30.05
CA GLU A 200 22.78 31.58 -31.08
C GLU A 200 21.82 31.82 -32.24
N LYS A 201 21.24 30.74 -32.79
CA LYS A 201 20.22 30.84 -33.86
C LYS A 201 19.01 31.65 -33.44
N LEU A 202 18.53 31.49 -32.21
CA LEU A 202 17.42 32.30 -31.69
C LEU A 202 17.80 33.79 -31.65
N SER A 203 19.04 34.11 -31.27
CA SER A 203 19.51 35.50 -31.24
C SER A 203 19.60 36.11 -32.65
N GLU A 204 20.04 35.34 -33.64
CA GLU A 204 20.11 35.76 -35.04
C GLU A 204 18.71 35.99 -35.61
N VAL A 205 17.79 35.04 -35.40
CA VAL A 205 16.39 35.16 -35.82
C VAL A 205 15.73 36.36 -35.14
N THR A 206 15.97 36.57 -33.84
CA THR A 206 15.42 37.74 -33.13
C THR A 206 15.94 39.05 -33.71
N LYS A 207 17.22 39.13 -34.09
CA LYS A 207 17.78 40.31 -34.78
C LYS A 207 17.12 40.51 -36.14
N ALA A 208 16.97 39.46 -36.94
CA ALA A 208 16.33 39.55 -38.26
C ALA A 208 14.86 39.96 -38.15
N VAL A 209 14.10 39.40 -37.20
CA VAL A 209 12.70 39.78 -36.94
C VAL A 209 12.60 41.24 -36.51
N ASN A 210 13.52 41.73 -35.66
CA ASN A 210 13.52 43.14 -35.27
C ASN A 210 13.89 44.07 -36.44
N GLN A 211 14.78 43.66 -37.33
CA GLN A 211 15.10 44.39 -38.55
C GLN A 211 13.88 44.46 -39.48
N TRP A 212 13.23 43.33 -39.74
CA TRP A 212 11.99 43.29 -40.54
C TRP A 212 10.88 44.13 -39.92
N ARG A 213 10.76 44.14 -38.59
CA ARG A 213 9.83 45.01 -37.90
C ARG A 213 10.14 46.49 -38.15
N ALA A 214 11.40 46.90 -38.03
CA ALA A 214 11.81 48.28 -38.29
C ALA A 214 11.63 48.68 -39.77
N GLU A 215 11.90 47.78 -40.71
CA GLU A 215 11.64 47.99 -42.14
C GLU A 215 10.14 48.12 -42.42
N TRP A 216 9.32 47.28 -41.78
CA TRP A 216 7.86 47.36 -41.87
C TRP A 216 7.34 48.68 -41.32
N ASP A 217 7.80 49.08 -40.12
CA ASP A 217 7.43 50.35 -39.50
C ASP A 217 7.86 51.55 -40.39
N ASN A 218 9.03 51.47 -41.05
CA ASN A 218 9.49 52.49 -42.01
C ASN A 218 8.60 52.56 -43.26
N ILE A 219 8.20 51.42 -43.81
CA ILE A 219 7.27 51.34 -44.95
C ILE A 219 5.91 51.90 -44.55
N GLU A 220 5.41 51.54 -43.36
CA GLU A 220 4.16 52.07 -42.80
C GLU A 220 4.25 53.60 -42.64
N MET A 221 5.36 54.12 -42.11
CA MET A 221 5.56 55.56 -41.96
C MET A 221 5.68 56.29 -43.30
N MET A 222 6.22 55.64 -44.34
CA MET A 222 6.27 56.19 -45.70
C MET A 222 4.91 56.19 -46.40
N LEU A 223 4.08 55.17 -46.19
CA LEU A 223 2.76 55.04 -46.82
C LEU A 223 1.67 55.83 -46.10
N PHE A 224 1.65 55.76 -44.76
CA PHE A 224 0.55 56.21 -43.92
C PHE A 224 0.96 57.20 -42.83
N GLY A 225 2.26 57.40 -42.60
CA GLY A 225 2.74 58.34 -41.58
C GLY A 225 2.38 59.79 -41.90
N ASP A 226 2.48 60.67 -40.91
CA ASP A 226 2.20 62.10 -41.08
C ASP A 226 3.46 62.91 -41.44
N GLY A 227 4.54 62.26 -41.87
CA GLY A 227 5.78 62.91 -42.29
C GLY A 227 5.64 63.69 -43.61
N SER A 228 6.53 64.66 -43.87
CA SER A 228 6.50 65.49 -45.09
C SER A 228 6.67 64.70 -46.39
N ASN A 229 7.35 63.56 -46.30
CA ASN A 229 7.63 62.66 -47.43
C ASN A 229 6.68 61.45 -47.46
N SER A 230 5.63 61.47 -46.64
CA SER A 230 4.60 60.42 -46.67
C SER A 230 3.79 60.50 -47.95
N MET A 231 3.47 59.35 -48.55
CA MET A 231 2.63 59.26 -49.74
C MET A 231 1.27 59.92 -49.53
N LYS A 232 0.69 59.81 -48.32
CA LYS A 232 -0.57 60.47 -47.96
C LYS A 232 -0.47 62.01 -48.07
N ASN A 233 0.61 62.60 -47.56
CA ASN A 233 0.84 64.04 -47.62
C ASN A 233 1.27 64.52 -49.01
N MET A 234 2.04 63.71 -49.75
CA MET A 234 2.37 63.99 -51.15
C MET A 234 1.11 64.00 -52.03
N LEU A 235 0.20 63.04 -51.84
CA LEU A 235 -1.09 63.01 -52.54
C LEU A 235 -1.95 64.23 -52.18
N ALA A 236 -2.06 64.57 -50.90
CA ALA A 236 -2.78 65.77 -50.46
C ALA A 236 -2.18 67.07 -51.04
N ASN A 237 -0.85 67.16 -51.12
CA ASN A 237 -0.17 68.30 -51.74
C ASN A 237 -0.43 68.38 -53.25
N VAL A 238 -0.43 67.24 -53.96
CA VAL A 238 -0.79 67.17 -55.39
C VAL A 238 -2.25 67.57 -55.59
N GLU A 239 -3.16 67.14 -54.72
CA GLU A 239 -4.56 67.58 -54.73
C GLU A 239 -4.68 69.10 -54.50
N SER A 240 -3.89 69.67 -53.59
CA SER A 240 -3.85 71.13 -53.35
C SER A 240 -3.26 71.90 -54.54
N ILE A 241 -2.24 71.38 -55.21
CA ILE A 241 -1.67 72.00 -56.41
C ILE A 241 -2.68 71.96 -57.54
N LYS A 242 -3.38 70.83 -57.71
CA LYS A 242 -4.47 70.70 -58.67
C LYS A 242 -5.60 71.69 -58.38
N SER A 243 -6.01 71.84 -57.12
CA SER A 243 -7.06 72.81 -56.76
C SER A 243 -6.61 74.25 -57.01
N LYS A 244 -5.34 74.59 -56.73
CA LYS A 244 -4.77 75.92 -57.03
C LYS A 244 -4.69 76.19 -58.53
N LEU A 245 -4.30 75.21 -59.35
CA LEU A 245 -4.33 75.32 -60.81
C LEU A 245 -5.76 75.51 -61.34
N GLU A 246 -6.73 74.82 -60.75
CA GLU A 246 -8.15 75.00 -61.09
C GLU A 246 -8.70 76.36 -60.63
N GLU A 247 -8.16 76.94 -59.54
CA GLU A 247 -8.49 78.29 -59.07
C GLU A 247 -7.80 79.40 -59.88
N GLU A 248 -6.52 79.23 -60.27
CA GLU A 248 -5.79 80.14 -61.16
C GLU A 248 -6.40 80.15 -62.56
N ALA A 249 -6.75 78.98 -63.11
CA ALA A 249 -7.48 78.89 -64.37
C ALA A 249 -8.87 79.57 -64.31
N LYS A 250 -9.50 79.61 -63.12
CA LYS A 250 -10.75 80.37 -62.89
C LYS A 250 -10.51 81.87 -62.65
N ALA A 251 -9.36 82.26 -62.11
CA ALA A 251 -8.99 83.66 -61.90
C ALA A 251 -8.59 84.34 -63.21
N GLU A 252 -7.84 83.67 -64.09
CA GLU A 252 -7.54 84.15 -65.45
C GLU A 252 -8.82 84.30 -66.29
N SER A 253 -9.81 83.41 -66.13
CA SER A 253 -11.12 83.57 -66.77
C SER A 253 -11.98 84.72 -66.21
N LYS A 254 -11.60 85.34 -65.09
CA LYS A 254 -12.27 86.53 -64.52
C LYS A 254 -11.56 87.84 -64.82
N GLU A 255 -10.27 87.82 -65.15
CA GLU A 255 -9.56 89.03 -65.64
C GLU A 255 -9.92 89.34 -67.10
N GLU A 256 -10.26 88.35 -67.92
CA GLU A 256 -10.77 88.59 -69.29
C GLU A 256 -12.20 89.19 -69.35
N GLU A 257 -12.99 89.13 -68.27
CA GLU A 257 -14.30 89.82 -68.20
C GLU A 257 -14.21 91.27 -67.66
N GLY A 258 -13.01 91.75 -67.26
CA GLY A 258 -12.82 93.05 -66.61
C GLY A 258 -12.35 94.22 -67.50
N GLU A 259 -11.87 93.97 -68.73
CA GLU A 259 -11.35 95.00 -69.65
C GLU A 259 -12.27 95.28 -70.86
N GLY A 260 -13.59 95.20 -70.67
CA GLY A 260 -14.58 95.18 -71.75
C GLY A 260 -15.70 96.22 -71.76
N GLU A 261 -15.65 97.34 -71.02
CA GLU A 261 -16.64 98.44 -71.14
C GLU A 261 -15.96 99.78 -70.74
N GLY A 262 -15.92 100.86 -71.51
CA GLY A 262 -16.42 101.20 -72.83
C GLY A 262 -15.84 102.58 -73.19
N ASN A 263 -15.58 102.81 -74.47
CA ASN A 263 -15.20 104.11 -74.98
C ASN A 263 -16.13 104.44 -76.16
N ASP A 264 -17.28 105.06 -75.84
CA ASP A 264 -18.18 105.66 -76.83
C ASP A 264 -18.25 107.19 -76.60
N VAL A 265 -17.56 107.85 -77.53
CA VAL A 265 -17.78 109.13 -78.21
C VAL A 265 -19.12 109.85 -77.97
N GLU A 266 -19.07 111.17 -77.68
CA GLU A 266 -19.74 112.25 -78.44
C GLU A 266 -19.36 113.65 -77.89
N MET A 267 -18.71 114.49 -78.71
CA MET A 267 -19.25 115.70 -79.37
C MET A 267 -19.79 116.81 -78.46
N THR A 268 -18.98 117.81 -78.11
CA THR A 268 -18.98 119.21 -78.63
C THR A 268 -18.02 120.08 -77.84
#